data_AF-A0A9P5XM13-F1
#
_entry.id   AF-A0A9P5XM13-F1
#
_cell.length_a   1.000
_cell.length_b   1.000
_cell.length_c   1.000
_cell.angle_alpha   90.00
_cell.angle_beta   90.00
_cell.angle_gamma   90.00
#
_symmetry.space_group_name_H-M   'P 1'
#
loop_
_entity.id
_entity.type
_entity.pdbx_description
1 polymer ?
#
loop_
_entity_poly.entity_id
_entity_poly.type
_entity_poly.pdbx_seq_one_letter_code
_entity_poly.pdbx_strand_id
1 'polypeptide(L)'
;MSFSLSDTLYAVRDPQDESITQPLVDSKTGVRTHNSHWLAASQKAHVVILNKGPRPAPAWTFDGGSGNWSFARDILQELNGPRERSLSANVITAALHAVYQVYLPELIRSMNALQQDTRSSKLFLGSWYQQATCTNAGLSSVLRTTRLIWESDVKKNQRQIDPWTLYYNTQIYIIDRVLPTILPYFNVTFIPMTIPLVPDNHGLEGLERMDRRKDCLRPNTSHPVGEAIQMALMKSLLYLFQNQ
;
A
#
# COMPACT_ATOMS: atom_id res chain seq x y z
N MET A 1 14.89 11.08 18.50
CA MET A 1 14.52 10.47 17.21
C MET A 1 13.39 11.31 16.62
N SER A 2 13.60 11.95 15.48
CA SER A 2 12.55 12.71 14.78
C SER A 2 11.98 11.87 13.64
N PHE A 3 10.69 12.00 13.38
CA PHE A 3 10.02 11.37 12.24
C PHE A 3 9.22 12.42 11.48
N SER A 4 9.03 12.20 10.18
CA SER A 4 8.11 12.96 9.36
C SER A 4 7.19 11.98 8.63
N LEU A 5 5.90 12.31 8.55
CA LEU A 5 4.90 11.50 7.87
C LEU A 5 4.57 12.16 6.52
N SER A 6 4.68 11.41 5.43
CA SER A 6 4.31 11.85 4.08
C SER A 6 3.59 10.72 3.35
N ASP A 7 2.41 10.98 2.80
CA ASP A 7 1.61 9.93 2.14
C ASP A 7 2.07 9.64 0.70
N THR A 8 2.70 10.61 0.05
CA THR A 8 3.05 10.56 -1.39
C THR A 8 4.55 10.37 -1.64
N LEU A 9 5.39 10.44 -0.59
CA LEU A 9 6.83 10.69 -0.66
C LEU A 9 7.21 11.88 -1.56
N TYR A 10 6.39 12.91 -1.65
CA TYR A 10 6.69 14.08 -2.47
C TYR A 10 7.93 14.82 -1.94
N ALA A 11 9.04 14.72 -2.68
CA ALA A 11 10.34 15.25 -2.28
C ALA A 11 10.60 16.60 -2.97
N VAL A 12 10.20 17.69 -2.32
CA VAL A 12 10.44 19.06 -2.80
C VAL A 12 11.37 19.82 -1.85
N ARG A 13 12.17 20.72 -2.41
CA ARG A 13 13.13 21.54 -1.65
C ARG A 13 12.48 22.76 -1.03
N ASP A 14 11.58 23.42 -1.76
CA ASP A 14 10.89 24.62 -1.30
C ASP A 14 9.84 24.29 -0.23
N PRO A 15 9.97 24.77 1.02
CA PRO A 15 8.95 24.57 2.04
C PRO A 15 7.66 25.36 1.78
N GLN A 16 7.66 26.34 0.88
CA GLN A 16 6.48 27.14 0.50
C GLN A 16 5.74 26.59 -0.72
N ASP A 17 6.16 25.44 -1.26
CA ASP A 17 5.47 24.79 -2.37
C ASP A 17 3.98 24.58 -2.01
N GLU A 18 3.09 24.98 -2.92
CA GLU A 18 1.63 24.92 -2.72
C GLU A 18 1.15 23.50 -2.39
N SER A 19 1.85 22.48 -2.90
CA SER A 19 1.53 21.09 -2.64
C SER A 19 1.80 20.64 -1.20
N ILE A 20 2.59 21.40 -0.43
CA ILE A 20 2.82 21.20 1.00
C ILE A 20 1.86 22.07 1.81
N THR A 21 1.70 23.33 1.43
CA THR A 21 0.98 24.33 2.25
C THR A 21 -0.54 24.22 2.13
N GLN A 22 -1.06 23.64 1.03
CA GLN A 22 -2.48 23.55 0.77
C GLN A 22 -2.97 22.10 0.63
N PRO A 23 -4.23 21.82 1.01
CA PRO A 23 -4.82 20.52 0.74
C PRO A 23 -5.03 20.33 -0.76
N LEU A 24 -4.36 19.33 -1.32
CA LEU A 24 -4.52 18.96 -2.73
C LEU A 24 -5.53 17.82 -2.87
N VAL A 25 -6.39 17.92 -3.88
CA VAL A 25 -7.19 16.79 -4.36
C VAL A 25 -6.49 16.24 -5.58
N ASP A 26 -6.07 14.99 -5.52
CA ASP A 26 -5.45 14.34 -6.65
C ASP A 26 -6.45 14.25 -7.81
N SER A 27 -6.12 14.82 -8.96
CA SER A 27 -7.05 14.89 -10.10
C SER A 27 -7.37 13.52 -10.71
N LYS A 28 -6.50 12.52 -10.51
CA LYS A 28 -6.68 11.16 -11.04
C LYS A 28 -7.45 10.25 -10.11
N THR A 29 -7.48 10.52 -8.81
CA THR A 29 -8.23 9.70 -7.85
C THR A 29 -9.39 10.45 -7.20
N GLY A 30 -9.43 11.78 -7.25
CA GLY A 30 -10.38 12.57 -6.46
C GLY A 30 -10.19 12.44 -4.95
N VAL A 31 -9.09 11.83 -4.50
CA VAL A 31 -8.77 11.65 -3.08
C VAL A 31 -7.89 12.79 -2.63
N ARG A 32 -8.21 13.36 -1.47
CA ARG A 32 -7.39 14.39 -0.83
C ARG A 32 -6.06 13.79 -0.40
N THR A 33 -4.96 14.42 -0.81
CA THR A 33 -3.59 14.06 -0.43
C THR A 33 -2.99 15.15 0.44
N HIS A 34 -2.13 14.75 1.36
CA HIS A 34 -1.37 15.67 2.20
C HIS A 34 0.12 15.36 2.04
N ASN A 35 0.89 16.37 1.65
CA ASN A 35 2.35 16.28 1.58
C ASN A 35 2.96 16.99 2.77
N SER A 36 4.12 16.54 3.20
CA SER A 36 4.91 17.21 4.24
C SER A 36 6.28 17.56 3.70
N HIS A 37 6.89 18.62 4.25
CA HIS A 37 8.27 18.96 3.95
C HIS A 37 9.20 18.07 4.78
N TRP A 38 9.74 17.01 4.18
CA TRP A 38 10.60 16.04 4.88
C TRP A 38 12.04 15.99 4.34
N LEU A 39 12.28 16.48 3.11
CA LEU A 39 13.57 16.36 2.42
C LEU A 39 14.70 17.11 3.14
N ALA A 40 14.45 18.31 3.65
CA ALA A 40 15.47 19.05 4.40
C ALA A 40 15.86 18.36 5.71
N ALA A 41 14.89 17.70 6.37
CA ALA A 41 15.17 16.93 7.58
C ALA A 41 15.99 15.66 7.26
N SER A 42 15.76 15.01 6.12
CA SER A 42 16.50 13.80 5.74
C SER A 42 17.98 14.04 5.45
N GLN A 43 18.37 15.24 5.03
CA GLN A 43 19.78 15.60 4.78
C GLN A 43 20.67 15.48 6.02
N LYS A 44 20.10 15.68 7.21
CA LYS A 44 20.83 15.61 8.48
C LYS A 44 20.71 14.25 9.16
N ALA A 45 19.93 13.34 8.58
CA ALA A 45 19.70 12.02 9.16
C ALA A 45 20.84 11.07 8.80
N HIS A 46 21.22 10.17 9.72
CA HIS A 46 22.11 9.06 9.42
C HIS A 46 21.40 7.96 8.64
N VAL A 47 20.12 7.73 8.99
CA VAL A 47 19.25 6.75 8.34
C VAL A 47 17.94 7.40 7.97
N VAL A 48 17.51 7.14 6.74
CA VAL A 48 16.21 7.57 6.20
C VAL A 48 15.37 6.33 5.99
N ILE A 49 14.26 6.22 6.74
CA ILE A 49 13.29 5.15 6.59
C ILE A 49 12.12 5.68 5.77
N LEU A 50 11.89 5.04 4.63
CA LEU A 50 10.86 5.40 3.66
C LEU A 50 9.76 4.36 3.70
N ASN A 51 8.52 4.80 3.53
CA ASN A 51 7.39 3.94 3.25
C ASN A 51 6.46 4.72 2.30
N LYS A 52 5.95 4.04 1.27
CA LYS A 52 4.88 4.58 0.42
C LYS A 52 3.84 3.51 0.22
N GLY A 53 2.67 3.72 0.81
CA GLY A 53 1.53 2.84 0.65
C GLY A 53 1.00 2.83 -0.79
N PRO A 54 0.19 1.82 -1.16
CA PRO A 54 -0.53 1.79 -2.43
C PRO A 54 -1.35 3.06 -2.67
N ARG A 55 -1.59 3.38 -3.94
CA ARG A 55 -2.48 4.49 -4.29
C ARG A 55 -3.91 4.12 -3.88
N PRO A 56 -4.67 5.05 -3.27
CA PRO A 56 -6.07 4.79 -2.98
C PRO A 56 -6.86 4.62 -4.28
N ALA A 57 -7.94 3.85 -4.22
CA ALA A 57 -8.86 3.76 -5.35
C ALA A 57 -9.51 5.13 -5.60
N PRO A 58 -9.89 5.46 -6.85
CA PRO A 58 -10.57 6.71 -7.11
C PRO A 58 -11.89 6.85 -6.34
N ALA A 59 -12.21 8.06 -5.87
CA ALA A 59 -13.37 8.38 -5.05
C ALA A 59 -14.69 7.93 -5.71
N TRP A 60 -14.80 8.05 -7.03
CA TRP A 60 -15.98 7.61 -7.79
C TRP A 60 -16.12 6.08 -7.91
N THR A 61 -15.14 5.30 -7.48
CA THR A 61 -15.29 3.84 -7.36
C THR A 61 -16.05 3.45 -6.10
N PHE A 62 -16.22 4.34 -5.13
CA PHE A 62 -16.92 4.09 -3.87
C PHE A 62 -18.43 4.36 -3.99
N ASP A 63 -19.15 3.50 -4.73
CA ASP A 63 -20.60 3.63 -4.98
C ASP A 63 -21.46 2.56 -4.30
N GLY A 64 -20.87 1.74 -3.42
CA GLY A 64 -21.54 0.55 -2.89
C GLY A 64 -21.32 -0.73 -3.70
N GLY A 65 -20.16 -0.88 -4.35
CA GLY A 65 -19.67 -2.16 -4.85
C GLY A 65 -19.88 -2.42 -6.34
N SER A 66 -20.49 -1.48 -7.06
CA SER A 66 -20.57 -1.46 -8.53
C SER A 66 -19.64 -0.42 -9.18
N GLY A 67 -18.74 0.16 -8.39
CA GLY A 67 -17.96 1.36 -8.66
C GLY A 67 -17.56 1.54 -10.10
N ASN A 68 -17.51 2.79 -10.57
CA ASN A 68 -17.10 3.00 -11.93
C ASN A 68 -15.59 2.71 -12.13
N TRP A 69 -15.27 1.46 -12.49
CA TRP A 69 -13.92 1.00 -12.86
C TRP A 69 -13.66 1.13 -14.37
N SER A 70 -14.48 1.89 -15.10
CA SER A 70 -14.37 1.99 -16.56
C SER A 70 -13.03 2.53 -17.04
N PHE A 71 -12.38 3.38 -16.23
CA PHE A 71 -11.06 3.94 -16.54
C PHE A 71 -9.99 2.86 -16.73
N ALA A 72 -10.18 1.66 -16.14
CA ALA A 72 -9.29 0.53 -16.33
C ALA A 72 -9.44 -0.12 -17.72
N ARG A 73 -10.59 0.11 -18.41
CA ARG A 73 -10.87 -0.49 -19.73
C ARG A 73 -10.05 0.14 -20.83
N ASP A 74 -9.79 1.45 -20.74
CA ASP A 74 -9.06 2.19 -21.77
C ASP A 74 -7.64 1.61 -21.94
N ILE A 75 -7.00 1.27 -20.82
CA ILE A 75 -5.67 0.62 -20.76
C ILE A 75 -5.69 -0.80 -21.36
N LEU A 76 -6.81 -1.52 -21.21
CA LEU A 76 -6.94 -2.88 -21.77
C LEU A 76 -7.22 -2.88 -23.26
N GLN A 77 -7.89 -1.84 -23.76
CA GLN A 77 -8.09 -1.67 -25.19
C GLN A 77 -6.74 -1.47 -25.88
N GLU A 78 -5.81 -0.73 -25.27
CA GLU A 78 -4.43 -0.61 -25.75
C GLU A 78 -3.69 -1.96 -25.78
N LEU A 79 -4.03 -2.88 -24.88
CA LEU A 79 -3.43 -4.22 -24.78
C LEU A 79 -4.18 -5.31 -25.58
N ASN A 80 -5.14 -4.94 -26.44
CA ASN A 80 -5.96 -5.89 -27.22
C ASN A 80 -6.69 -6.96 -26.37
N GLY A 81 -7.08 -6.63 -25.15
CA GLY A 81 -7.81 -7.55 -24.27
C GLY A 81 -9.29 -7.76 -24.66
N PRO A 82 -9.95 -8.85 -24.21
CA PRO A 82 -11.39 -9.03 -24.39
C PRO A 82 -12.21 -7.87 -23.80
N ARG A 83 -13.27 -7.45 -24.52
CA ARG A 83 -14.12 -6.28 -24.20
C ARG A 83 -15.00 -6.47 -22.97
N GLU A 84 -15.52 -7.68 -22.77
CA GLU A 84 -16.30 -8.03 -21.57
C GLU A 84 -15.41 -8.77 -20.58
N ARG A 85 -15.20 -8.15 -19.41
CA ARG A 85 -14.40 -8.72 -18.33
C ARG A 85 -15.13 -8.63 -17.00
N SER A 86 -14.81 -9.58 -16.13
CA SER A 86 -15.30 -9.59 -14.76
C SER A 86 -14.82 -8.34 -14.00
N LEU A 87 -15.57 -7.93 -12.98
CA LEU A 87 -15.19 -6.82 -12.10
C LEU A 87 -13.78 -7.00 -11.53
N SER A 88 -13.44 -8.23 -11.09
CA SER A 88 -12.11 -8.55 -10.56
C SER A 88 -10.99 -8.26 -11.57
N ALA A 89 -11.20 -8.57 -12.85
CA ALA A 89 -10.21 -8.29 -13.89
C ALA A 89 -10.04 -6.79 -14.16
N ASN A 90 -11.13 -6.01 -14.08
CA ASN A 90 -11.05 -4.55 -14.18
C ASN A 90 -10.30 -3.95 -13.00
N VAL A 91 -10.58 -4.43 -11.78
CA VAL A 91 -9.91 -4.00 -10.54
C VAL A 91 -8.40 -4.29 -10.58
N ILE A 92 -8.02 -5.51 -10.97
CA ILE A 92 -6.60 -5.89 -11.11
C ILE A 92 -5.91 -5.00 -12.16
N THR A 93 -6.59 -4.74 -13.28
CA THR A 93 -6.01 -3.86 -14.30
C THR A 93 -5.84 -2.43 -13.80
N ALA A 94 -6.83 -1.90 -13.07
CA ALA A 94 -6.73 -0.60 -12.44
C ALA A 94 -5.52 -0.54 -11.50
N ALA A 95 -5.30 -1.58 -10.70
CA ALA A 95 -4.18 -1.66 -9.76
C ALA A 95 -2.84 -1.68 -10.48
N LEU A 96 -2.70 -2.49 -11.54
CA LEU A 96 -1.51 -2.50 -12.39
C LEU A 96 -1.21 -1.11 -12.95
N HIS A 97 -2.21 -0.46 -13.54
CA HIS A 97 -2.06 0.87 -14.08
C HIS A 97 -1.65 1.91 -13.03
N ALA A 98 -2.27 1.89 -11.85
CA ALA A 98 -1.92 2.78 -10.76
C ALA A 98 -0.45 2.61 -10.33
N VAL A 99 0.05 1.37 -10.29
CA VAL A 99 1.46 1.11 -9.97
C VAL A 99 2.38 1.66 -11.05
N TYR A 100 2.16 1.29 -12.31
CA TYR A 100 3.09 1.61 -13.39
C TYR A 100 3.05 3.08 -13.83
N GLN A 101 1.87 3.71 -13.89
CA GLN A 101 1.71 5.06 -14.43
C GLN A 101 1.78 6.16 -13.36
N VAL A 102 1.64 5.81 -12.09
CA VAL A 102 1.59 6.80 -10.99
C VAL A 102 2.62 6.46 -9.92
N TYR A 103 2.50 5.30 -9.27
CA TYR A 103 3.32 4.97 -8.11
C TYR A 103 4.82 4.95 -8.43
N LEU A 104 5.24 4.18 -9.44
CA LEU A 104 6.65 4.01 -9.79
C LEU A 104 7.30 5.31 -10.30
N PRO A 105 6.71 6.07 -11.24
CA PRO A 105 7.28 7.34 -11.68
C PRO A 105 7.44 8.34 -10.54
N GLU A 106 6.44 8.45 -9.65
CA GLU A 106 6.55 9.31 -8.47
C GLU A 106 7.67 8.84 -7.54
N LEU A 107 7.75 7.53 -7.26
CA LEU A 107 8.80 6.97 -6.41
C LEU A 107 10.20 7.24 -6.98
N ILE A 108 10.40 7.00 -8.28
CA ILE A 108 11.66 7.26 -8.97
C ILE A 108 12.04 8.73 -8.87
N ARG A 109 11.08 9.66 -9.04
CA ARG A 109 11.31 11.10 -8.86
C ARG A 109 11.80 11.41 -7.44
N SER A 110 11.16 10.83 -6.42
CA SER A 110 11.56 11.01 -5.02
C SER A 110 12.93 10.40 -4.73
N MET A 111 13.25 9.25 -5.32
CA MET A 111 14.55 8.60 -5.16
C MET A 111 15.67 9.42 -5.81
N ASN A 112 15.43 9.98 -7.00
CA ASN A 112 16.35 10.90 -7.66
C ASN A 112 16.65 12.14 -6.80
N ALA A 113 15.63 12.75 -6.20
CA ALA A 113 15.80 13.88 -5.30
C ALA A 113 16.65 13.51 -4.07
N LEU A 114 16.40 12.34 -3.47
CA LEU A 114 17.18 11.81 -2.35
C LEU A 114 18.62 11.46 -2.71
N GLN A 115 18.88 11.00 -3.92
CA GLN A 115 20.22 10.60 -4.37
C GLN A 115 21.16 11.81 -4.49
N GLN A 116 20.61 12.98 -4.84
CA GLN A 116 21.36 14.23 -4.91
C GLN A 116 21.66 14.83 -3.53
N ASP A 117 20.77 14.62 -2.56
CA ASP A 117 20.74 15.44 -1.35
C ASP A 117 21.20 14.72 -0.07
N THR A 118 21.30 13.39 -0.04
CA THR A 118 21.61 12.68 1.22
C THR A 118 22.69 11.61 1.08
N ARG A 119 23.65 11.61 2.02
CA ARG A 119 24.66 10.53 2.22
C ARG A 119 24.16 9.42 3.16
N SER A 120 22.97 9.57 3.71
CA SER A 120 22.35 8.67 4.68
C SER A 120 22.11 7.27 4.10
N SER A 121 22.18 6.25 4.95
CA SER A 121 21.67 4.92 4.63
C SER A 121 20.15 4.99 4.45
N LYS A 122 19.62 4.38 3.39
CA LYS A 122 18.20 4.47 3.04
C LYS A 122 17.56 3.09 3.13
N LEU A 123 16.46 3.01 3.88
CA LEU A 123 15.66 1.81 4.02
C LEU A 123 14.26 2.08 3.46
N PHE A 124 13.73 1.17 2.66
CA PHE A 124 12.36 1.24 2.19
C PHE A 124 11.56 0.09 2.79
N LEU A 125 10.56 0.42 3.60
CA LEU A 125 9.65 -0.56 4.20
C LEU A 125 8.50 -0.84 3.23
N GLY A 126 8.27 -2.13 2.95
CA GLY A 126 7.09 -2.59 2.22
C GLY A 126 5.77 -2.26 2.90
N SER A 127 4.67 -2.59 2.23
CA SER A 127 3.31 -2.36 2.74
C SER A 127 2.66 -3.64 3.25
N TRP A 128 1.66 -3.50 4.11
CA TRP A 128 0.94 -4.61 4.73
C TRP A 128 -0.27 -4.98 3.90
N TYR A 129 -0.52 -6.26 3.67
CA TYR A 129 -1.77 -6.71 3.02
C TYR A 129 -2.98 -6.43 3.91
N GLN A 130 -4.08 -5.98 3.30
CA GLN A 130 -5.38 -5.89 3.93
C GLN A 130 -6.03 -7.28 4.02
N GLN A 131 -6.47 -7.67 5.21
CA GLN A 131 -7.21 -8.91 5.40
C GLN A 131 -8.68 -8.72 5.03
N ALA A 132 -9.23 -9.65 4.26
CA ALA A 132 -10.61 -9.58 3.80
C ALA A 132 -11.65 -9.56 4.94
N THR A 133 -11.35 -10.22 6.06
CA THR A 133 -12.21 -10.21 7.26
C THR A 133 -12.41 -8.79 7.80
N CYS A 134 -11.37 -7.97 7.75
CA CYS A 134 -11.36 -6.63 8.31
C CYS A 134 -12.09 -5.61 7.42
N THR A 135 -11.98 -5.77 6.12
CA THR A 135 -12.58 -4.84 5.15
C THR A 135 -14.04 -5.16 4.90
N ASN A 136 -14.44 -6.42 5.05
CA ASN A 136 -15.84 -6.83 4.99
C ASN A 136 -16.63 -6.49 6.26
N ALA A 137 -15.96 -6.20 7.38
CA ALA A 137 -16.62 -5.90 8.65
C ALA A 137 -17.46 -4.60 8.56
N GLY A 138 -18.78 -4.77 8.53
CA GLY A 138 -19.74 -3.66 8.41
C GLY A 138 -20.06 -3.23 6.97
N LEU A 139 -19.64 -4.00 5.96
CA LEU A 139 -20.20 -3.90 4.62
C LEU A 139 -21.60 -4.53 4.61
N SER A 140 -22.55 -3.85 3.96
CA SER A 140 -23.88 -4.42 3.75
C SER A 140 -23.76 -5.70 2.90
N SER A 141 -24.56 -6.73 3.20
CA SER A 141 -24.64 -7.96 2.40
C SER A 141 -25.06 -7.71 0.94
N VAL A 142 -25.58 -6.51 0.66
CA VAL A 142 -25.94 -6.04 -0.69
C VAL A 142 -24.71 -5.63 -1.50
N LEU A 143 -23.60 -5.29 -0.85
CA LEU A 143 -22.38 -4.85 -1.53
C LEU A 143 -21.78 -6.03 -2.30
N ARG A 144 -21.62 -5.87 -3.61
CA ARG A 144 -21.04 -6.88 -4.49
C ARG A 144 -19.56 -7.06 -4.18
N THR A 145 -19.27 -8.06 -3.38
CA THR A 145 -17.91 -8.57 -3.23
C THR A 145 -17.49 -9.33 -4.49
N THR A 146 -16.26 -9.13 -4.90
CA THR A 146 -15.68 -9.85 -6.03
C THR A 146 -15.24 -11.25 -5.62
N ARG A 147 -15.47 -12.24 -6.50
CA ARG A 147 -14.82 -13.54 -6.37
C ARG A 147 -13.34 -13.39 -6.71
N LEU A 148 -12.49 -14.02 -5.91
CA LEU A 148 -11.10 -14.22 -6.26
C LEU A 148 -11.03 -15.10 -7.52
N ILE A 149 -10.27 -14.64 -8.51
CA ILE A 149 -10.17 -15.27 -9.84
C ILE A 149 -9.58 -16.70 -9.75
N TRP A 150 -8.89 -17.01 -8.66
CA TRP A 150 -8.10 -18.24 -8.47
C TRP A 150 -8.84 -19.38 -7.76
N GLU A 151 -10.10 -19.19 -7.36
CA GLU A 151 -10.86 -20.20 -6.64
C GLU A 151 -11.97 -20.78 -7.54
N SER A 152 -11.60 -21.72 -8.41
CA SER A 152 -12.55 -22.40 -9.30
C SER A 152 -13.40 -23.46 -8.61
N ASP A 153 -12.94 -24.05 -7.49
CA ASP A 153 -13.54 -25.31 -6.99
C ASP A 153 -13.76 -25.43 -5.48
N VAL A 154 -13.41 -24.42 -4.69
CA VAL A 154 -13.50 -24.56 -3.23
C VAL A 154 -14.81 -23.96 -2.72
N LYS A 155 -15.72 -24.84 -2.28
CA LYS A 155 -16.93 -24.62 -1.45
C LYS A 155 -17.55 -23.21 -1.49
N LYS A 156 -18.77 -23.09 -2.05
CA LYS A 156 -19.66 -21.90 -2.21
C LYS A 156 -19.74 -20.83 -1.08
N ASN A 157 -19.14 -21.05 0.09
CA ASN A 157 -19.01 -20.08 1.19
C ASN A 157 -17.65 -19.34 1.19
N GLN A 158 -16.87 -19.43 0.11
CA GLN A 158 -15.55 -18.82 0.07
C GLN A 158 -15.57 -17.29 0.12
N ARG A 159 -14.52 -16.80 0.78
CA ARG A 159 -14.32 -15.43 1.27
C ARG A 159 -14.33 -14.44 0.11
N GLN A 160 -15.53 -13.97 -0.15
CA GLN A 160 -15.83 -12.77 -0.88
C GLN A 160 -14.88 -11.63 -0.43
N ILE A 161 -14.17 -11.00 -1.38
CA ILE A 161 -13.30 -9.84 -1.10
C ILE A 161 -13.90 -8.62 -1.79
N ASP A 162 -14.01 -7.51 -1.08
CA ASP A 162 -14.47 -6.27 -1.67
C ASP A 162 -13.48 -5.76 -2.76
N PRO A 163 -13.97 -5.06 -3.79
CA PRO A 163 -13.13 -4.56 -4.88
C PRO A 163 -11.94 -3.71 -4.44
N TRP A 164 -12.06 -2.94 -3.35
CA TRP A 164 -11.02 -2.02 -2.91
C TRP A 164 -9.87 -2.74 -2.21
N THR A 165 -10.18 -3.78 -1.44
CA THR A 165 -9.17 -4.69 -0.87
C THR A 165 -8.44 -5.45 -1.96
N LEU A 166 -9.15 -5.94 -2.97
CA LEU A 166 -8.52 -6.57 -4.13
C LEU A 166 -7.60 -5.58 -4.86
N TYR A 167 -8.07 -4.35 -5.09
CA TYR A 167 -7.28 -3.27 -5.69
C TYR A 167 -6.00 -2.98 -4.88
N TYR A 168 -6.13 -2.79 -3.57
CA TYR A 168 -5.03 -2.47 -2.67
C TYR A 168 -4.00 -3.60 -2.60
N ASN A 169 -4.44 -4.83 -2.33
CA ASN A 169 -3.56 -5.99 -2.21
C ASN A 169 -2.86 -6.34 -3.53
N THR A 170 -3.52 -6.12 -4.67
CA THR A 170 -2.90 -6.31 -5.98
C THR A 170 -1.75 -5.33 -6.17
N GLN A 171 -1.92 -4.05 -5.79
CA GLN A 171 -0.82 -3.07 -5.86
C GLN A 171 0.36 -3.49 -4.97
N ILE A 172 0.13 -3.90 -3.72
CA ILE A 172 1.21 -4.37 -2.82
C ILE A 172 1.96 -5.53 -3.45
N TYR A 173 1.23 -6.52 -3.97
CA TYR A 173 1.85 -7.67 -4.62
C TYR A 173 2.80 -7.27 -5.75
N ILE A 174 2.40 -6.32 -6.60
CA ILE A 174 3.24 -5.83 -7.69
C ILE A 174 4.43 -5.06 -7.14
N ILE A 175 4.20 -4.14 -6.20
CA ILE A 175 5.22 -3.28 -5.58
C ILE A 175 6.31 -4.14 -4.92
N ASP A 176 5.94 -5.12 -4.10
CA ASP A 176 6.88 -6.00 -3.39
C ASP A 176 7.75 -6.84 -4.35
N ARG A 177 7.29 -7.07 -5.58
CA ARG A 177 8.06 -7.79 -6.63
C ARG A 177 8.97 -6.87 -7.42
N VAL A 178 8.54 -5.63 -7.66
CA VAL A 178 9.25 -4.67 -8.51
C VAL A 178 10.32 -3.91 -7.72
N LEU A 179 10.01 -3.47 -6.50
CA LEU A 179 10.91 -2.62 -5.71
C LEU A 179 12.28 -3.24 -5.36
N PRO A 180 12.39 -4.54 -5.03
CA PRO A 180 13.70 -5.16 -4.80
C PRO A 180 14.65 -5.06 -6.00
N THR A 181 14.10 -4.92 -7.21
CA THR A 181 14.87 -4.76 -8.45
C THR A 181 15.24 -3.30 -8.69
N ILE A 182 14.35 -2.35 -8.38
CA ILE A 182 14.54 -0.93 -8.71
C ILE A 182 15.34 -0.18 -7.62
N LEU A 183 15.05 -0.43 -6.35
CA LEU A 183 15.62 0.34 -5.24
C LEU A 183 17.15 0.25 -5.10
N PRO A 184 17.82 -0.87 -5.42
CA PRO A 184 19.29 -0.93 -5.40
C PRO A 184 19.98 0.10 -6.30
N TYR A 185 19.38 0.52 -7.42
CA TYR A 185 19.94 1.57 -8.28
C TYR A 185 20.03 2.94 -7.59
N PHE A 186 19.33 3.12 -6.48
CA PHE A 186 19.29 4.34 -5.67
C PHE A 186 20.01 4.19 -4.32
N ASN A 187 20.73 3.07 -4.09
CA ASN A 187 21.31 2.69 -2.80
C ASN A 187 20.26 2.65 -1.67
N VAL A 188 19.08 2.10 -1.98
CA VAL A 188 17.99 1.94 -1.01
C VAL A 188 17.77 0.44 -0.76
N THR A 189 17.88 0.02 0.50
CA THR A 189 17.62 -1.37 0.90
C THR A 189 16.12 -1.57 1.09
N PHE A 190 15.54 -2.52 0.36
CA PHE A 190 14.14 -2.90 0.54
C PHE A 190 13.99 -3.89 1.71
N ILE A 191 13.02 -3.64 2.58
CA ILE A 191 12.64 -4.51 3.68
C ILE A 191 11.19 -4.93 3.44
N PRO A 192 10.94 -6.19 3.01
CA PRO A 192 9.58 -6.66 2.81
C PRO A 192 8.84 -6.70 4.15
N MET A 193 7.63 -6.15 4.18
CA MET A 193 6.73 -6.24 5.33
C MET A 193 5.74 -7.40 5.13
N THR A 194 6.26 -8.57 4.78
CA THR A 194 5.47 -9.79 4.76
C THR A 194 5.21 -10.20 6.21
N ILE A 195 4.02 -9.91 6.72
CA ILE A 195 3.53 -10.64 7.90
C ILE A 195 3.59 -12.13 7.52
N PRO A 196 4.14 -13.02 8.35
CA PRO A 196 3.80 -14.42 8.21
C PRO A 196 2.27 -14.51 8.20
N LEU A 197 1.71 -14.99 7.09
CA LEU A 197 0.28 -15.18 6.91
C LEU A 197 -0.18 -16.21 7.95
N VAL A 198 -0.58 -15.69 9.12
CA VAL A 198 -1.28 -16.39 10.21
C VAL A 198 -0.42 -17.43 10.96
N PRO A 199 -0.30 -17.36 12.31
CA PRO A 199 0.08 -18.52 13.10
C PRO A 199 -1.03 -19.57 12.99
N ASP A 200 -0.65 -20.85 12.87
CA ASP A 200 -1.56 -22.01 12.77
C ASP A 200 -2.87 -21.84 13.55
N ASN A 201 -3.95 -22.43 13.02
CA ASN A 201 -5.35 -22.34 13.48
C ASN A 201 -5.61 -22.45 15.01
N HIS A 202 -4.61 -22.83 15.79
CA HIS A 202 -4.61 -22.91 17.25
C HIS A 202 -4.59 -21.54 17.98
N GLY A 203 -4.30 -20.42 17.30
CA GLY A 203 -4.26 -19.07 17.92
C GLY A 203 -5.47 -18.17 17.67
N LEU A 204 -6.46 -18.62 16.89
CA LEU A 204 -7.54 -17.78 16.36
C LEU A 204 -8.75 -17.58 17.30
N GLU A 205 -8.85 -18.34 18.41
CA GLU A 205 -9.95 -18.16 19.38
C GLU A 205 -9.94 -16.77 20.07
N GLY A 206 -8.80 -16.08 20.09
CA GLY A 206 -8.71 -14.69 20.58
C GLY A 206 -9.10 -13.61 19.55
N LEU A 207 -9.14 -13.96 18.25
CA LEU A 207 -9.38 -13.03 17.15
C LEU A 207 -10.86 -12.79 16.85
N GLU A 208 -11.78 -13.65 17.34
CA GLU A 208 -13.23 -13.43 17.23
C GLU A 208 -13.70 -12.13 17.90
N ARG A 209 -12.91 -11.56 18.84
CA ARG A 209 -13.21 -10.24 19.43
C ARG A 209 -12.65 -9.06 18.63
N MET A 210 -11.81 -9.29 17.63
CA MET A 210 -11.34 -8.23 16.71
C MET A 210 -12.36 -7.90 15.61
N ASP A 211 -13.44 -8.67 15.47
CA ASP A 211 -14.46 -8.60 14.40
C ASP A 211 -15.19 -7.25 14.26
N ARG A 212 -14.96 -6.29 15.16
CA ARG A 212 -15.56 -4.96 15.09
C ARG A 212 -14.61 -3.85 14.66
N ARG A 213 -13.31 -4.12 14.49
CA ARG A 213 -12.36 -3.09 14.05
C ARG A 213 -12.25 -3.07 12.54
N LYS A 214 -12.69 -1.96 11.94
CA LYS A 214 -12.49 -1.65 10.51
C LYS A 214 -11.03 -1.42 10.12
N ASP A 215 -10.16 -1.15 11.10
CA ASP A 215 -8.74 -0.86 10.86
C ASP A 215 -7.85 -1.98 11.42
N CYS A 216 -7.57 -2.97 10.56
CA CYS A 216 -6.61 -4.03 10.85
C CYS A 216 -5.18 -3.68 10.44
N LEU A 217 -4.95 -2.50 9.88
CA LEU A 217 -3.61 -2.04 9.52
C LEU A 217 -2.87 -1.42 10.72
N ARG A 218 -3.59 -1.16 11.81
CA ARG A 218 -3.03 -0.70 13.09
C ARG A 218 -3.11 -1.84 14.12
N PRO A 219 -2.14 -2.77 14.12
CA PRO A 219 -2.13 -3.79 15.15
C PRO A 219 -2.00 -3.07 16.51
N ASN A 220 -2.92 -3.38 17.42
CA ASN A 220 -2.85 -2.86 18.77
C ASN A 220 -1.53 -3.33 19.39
N THR A 221 -0.61 -2.42 19.73
CA THR A 221 0.69 -2.78 20.32
C THR A 221 0.52 -3.42 21.70
N SER A 222 -0.61 -3.21 22.37
CA SER A 222 -0.98 -3.93 23.60
C SER A 222 -1.48 -5.36 23.34
N HIS A 223 -1.68 -5.75 22.08
CA HIS A 223 -2.03 -7.12 21.71
C HIS A 223 -0.74 -7.90 21.35
N PRO A 224 -0.59 -9.19 21.75
CA PRO A 224 0.63 -9.95 21.52
C PRO A 224 1.11 -9.95 20.06
N VAL A 225 0.18 -9.97 19.10
CA VAL A 225 0.49 -9.87 17.66
C VAL A 225 1.11 -8.51 17.30
N GLY A 226 0.56 -7.40 17.80
CA GLY A 226 1.11 -6.07 17.52
C GLY A 226 2.46 -5.85 18.18
N GLU A 227 2.63 -6.37 19.40
CA GLU A 227 3.93 -6.38 20.08
C GLU A 227 4.97 -7.20 19.29
N ALA A 228 4.61 -8.39 18.82
CA ALA A 228 5.49 -9.23 18.02
C ALA A 228 5.91 -8.55 16.71
N ILE A 229 4.98 -7.86 16.03
CA ILE A 229 5.25 -7.07 14.83
C ILE A 229 6.23 -5.93 15.14
N GLN A 230 5.97 -5.17 16.21
CA GLN A 230 6.83 -4.08 16.63
C GLN A 230 8.24 -4.59 16.98
N MET A 231 8.32 -5.70 17.73
CA MET A 231 9.59 -6.33 18.08
C MET A 231 10.35 -6.82 16.85
N ALA A 232 9.67 -7.45 15.88
CA ALA A 232 10.29 -7.90 14.64
C ALA A 232 10.90 -6.71 13.87
N LEU A 233 10.15 -5.62 13.71
CA LEU A 233 10.65 -4.40 13.08
C LEU A 233 11.87 -3.84 13.81
N MET A 234 11.80 -3.70 15.13
CA MET A 234 12.91 -3.18 15.93
C MET A 234 14.16 -4.06 15.86
N LYS A 235 14.00 -5.40 15.89
CA LYS A 235 15.11 -6.34 15.73
C LYS A 235 15.75 -6.24 14.35
N SER A 236 14.94 -6.16 13.29
CA SER A 236 15.45 -5.98 11.92
C SER A 236 16.22 -4.67 11.77
N LEU A 237 15.73 -3.58 12.37
CA LEU A 237 16.45 -2.30 12.38
C LEU A 237 17.78 -2.42 13.13
N LEU A 238 17.79 -3.00 14.33
CA LEU A 238 19.02 -3.20 15.12
C LEU A 238 20.06 -4.05 14.36
N TYR A 239 19.63 -5.13 13.70
CA TYR A 239 20.53 -5.97 12.90
C TYR A 239 21.18 -5.20 11.75
N LEU A 240 20.44 -4.30 11.09
CA LEU A 240 20.99 -3.45 10.03
C LEU A 240 22.02 -2.44 10.57
N PHE A 241 21.82 -1.93 11.78
CA PHE A 241 22.77 -1.01 12.42
C PHE A 241 24.05 -1.69 12.92
N GLN A 242 24.01 -2.98 13.23
CA GLN A 242 25.17 -3.72 13.74
C GLN A 242 26.11 -4.23 12.64
N ASN A 243 25.64 -4.33 11.40
CA ASN A 243 26.38 -4.89 10.26
C ASN A 243 26.81 -3.84 9.22
N GLN A 244 26.78 -2.55 9.58
CA GLN A 244 27.34 -1.44 8.79
C GLN A 244 28.60 -0.92 9.47
#